data_AF-A0A523SS36-F1
#
_entry.id   AF-A0A523SS36-F1
#
_cell.length_a   1.000
_cell.length_b   1.000
_cell.length_c   1.000
_cell.angle_alpha   90.00
_cell.angle_beta   90.00
_cell.angle_gamma   90.00
#
_symmetry.space_group_name_H-M   'P 1'
#
loop_
_entity.id
_entity.type
_entity.pdbx_description
1 polymer ?
#
loop_
_entity_poly.entity_id
_entity_poly.type
_entity_poly.pdbx_seq_one_letter_code
_entity_poly.pdbx_strand_id
1 'polypeptide(L)'
;MKKEIWVLVNAILLDRRLVSLGFLLLALVFLDFLVLRSIVSELDILEHFLFGFVLSECVSKTADSMGLNKMVSRNVGWKDSRRADLLVRLFGFFLIGGVLWEFSERFVFPLFGFTADPFFSFPITLSNVDGAADVAVGALGSVVAWYLKKRQ
;
A
#
# COMPACT_ATOMS: atom_id res chain seq x y z
N MET A 1 14.50 -20.36 -5.63
CA MET A 1 13.06 -20.05 -5.69
C MET A 1 12.27 -20.39 -4.42
N LYS A 2 11.93 -21.65 -4.08
CA LYS A 2 11.11 -21.95 -2.88
C LYS A 2 11.73 -21.44 -1.56
N LYS A 3 13.05 -21.56 -1.39
CA LYS A 3 13.78 -21.09 -0.20
C LYS A 3 13.78 -19.56 -0.07
N GLU A 4 13.94 -18.83 -1.17
CA GLU A 4 13.96 -17.36 -1.18
C GLU A 4 12.58 -16.78 -0.86
N ILE A 5 11.52 -17.36 -1.42
CA ILE A 5 10.14 -16.99 -1.08
C ILE A 5 9.87 -17.19 0.41
N TRP A 6 10.30 -18.32 0.99
CA TRP A 6 10.16 -18.57 2.42
C TRP A 6 10.93 -17.58 3.30
N VAL A 7 12.15 -17.20 2.88
CA VAL A 7 12.93 -16.17 3.59
C VAL A 7 12.20 -14.83 3.55
N LEU A 8 11.64 -14.44 2.41
CA LEU A 8 10.87 -13.21 2.28
C LEU A 8 9.60 -13.23 3.15
N VAL A 9 8.82 -14.30 3.07
CA VAL A 9 7.60 -14.48 3.88
C VAL A 9 7.93 -14.38 5.36
N ASN A 10 8.99 -15.06 5.82
CA ASN A 10 9.44 -14.96 7.21
C ASN A 10 9.92 -13.55 7.57
N ALA A 11 10.61 -12.84 6.68
CA ALA A 11 11.06 -11.46 6.92
C ALA A 11 9.90 -10.45 7.06
N ILE A 12 8.75 -10.75 6.44
CA ILE A 12 7.51 -9.98 6.60
C ILE A 12 6.78 -10.40 7.89
N LEU A 13 6.56 -11.70 8.10
CA LEU A 13 5.82 -12.23 9.26
C LEU A 13 6.53 -12.01 10.59
N LEU A 14 7.86 -11.94 10.61
CA LEU A 14 8.63 -11.66 11.83
C LEU A 14 8.74 -10.16 12.12
N ASP A 15 8.35 -9.30 11.19
CA ASP A 15 8.28 -7.86 11.43
C ASP A 15 7.02 -7.53 12.22
N ARG A 16 7.16 -7.49 13.55
CA ARG A 16 6.05 -7.20 14.47
C ARG A 16 5.35 -5.88 14.16
N ARG A 17 6.08 -4.86 13.72
CA ARG A 17 5.47 -3.55 13.40
C ARG A 17 4.59 -3.68 12.18
N LEU A 18 5.12 -4.29 11.12
CA LEU A 18 4.40 -4.49 9.87
C LEU A 18 3.16 -5.37 10.06
N VAL A 19 3.30 -6.47 10.80
CA VAL A 19 2.19 -7.38 11.12
C VAL A 19 1.13 -6.67 11.95
N SER A 20 1.51 -5.92 13.00
CA SER A 20 0.55 -5.17 13.81
C SER A 20 -0.18 -4.10 13.00
N LEU A 21 0.50 -3.37 12.12
CA LEU A 21 -0.13 -2.37 11.24
C LEU A 21 -1.04 -3.04 10.21
N GLY A 22 -0.67 -4.22 9.69
CA GLY A 22 -1.52 -5.03 8.82
C GLY A 22 -2.80 -5.49 9.52
N PHE A 23 -2.70 -5.98 10.76
CA PHE A 23 -3.88 -6.31 11.56
C PHE A 23 -4.74 -5.09 11.90
N LEU A 24 -4.12 -3.95 12.20
CA LEU A 24 -4.83 -2.70 12.42
C LEU A 24 -5.61 -2.29 11.17
N LEU A 25 -4.98 -2.34 9.99
CA LEU A 25 -5.65 -2.07 8.72
C LEU A 25 -6.85 -3.01 8.50
N LEU A 26 -6.66 -4.31 8.68
CA LEU A 26 -7.75 -5.28 8.56
C LEU A 26 -8.89 -5.01 9.55
N ALA A 27 -8.56 -4.62 10.79
CA ALA A 27 -9.55 -4.28 11.79
C ALA A 27 -10.31 -3.00 11.43
N LEU A 28 -9.63 -1.98 10.88
CA LEU A 28 -10.27 -0.75 10.42
C LEU A 28 -11.23 -1.03 9.27
N VAL A 29 -10.78 -1.69 8.21
CA VAL A 29 -11.63 -2.09 7.06
C VAL A 29 -12.86 -2.88 7.52
N PHE A 30 -12.68 -3.77 8.50
CA PHE A 30 -13.79 -4.55 9.07
C PHE A 30 -14.73 -3.73 9.96
N LEU A 31 -14.21 -2.75 10.70
CA LEU A 31 -14.99 -1.86 11.55
C LEU A 31 -15.77 -0.82 10.73
N ASP A 32 -15.17 -0.30 9.67
CA ASP A 32 -15.83 0.58 8.70
C ASP A 32 -16.98 -0.15 8.02
N PHE A 33 -16.78 -1.44 7.68
CA PHE A 33 -17.85 -2.34 7.26
C PHE A 33 -19.01 -2.46 8.26
N LEU A 34 -18.72 -2.73 9.54
CA LEU A 34 -19.79 -3.09 10.49
C LEU A 34 -20.61 -1.89 10.97
N VAL A 35 -19.97 -0.74 11.24
CA VAL A 35 -20.61 0.31 12.05
C VAL A 35 -20.21 1.73 11.64
N LEU A 36 -18.99 1.93 11.14
CA LEU A 36 -18.36 3.26 11.23
C LEU A 36 -18.53 4.15 10.00
N ARG A 37 -18.84 3.62 8.81
CA ARG A 37 -18.92 4.44 7.59
C ARG A 37 -19.97 5.55 7.65
N SER A 38 -21.06 5.33 8.39
CA SER A 38 -22.10 6.34 8.63
C SER A 38 -21.81 7.31 9.77
N ILE A 39 -20.76 7.07 10.56
CA ILE A 39 -20.44 7.80 11.80
C ILE A 39 -19.16 8.63 11.64
N VAL A 40 -18.14 8.08 10.98
CA VAL A 40 -16.82 8.71 10.80
C VAL A 40 -16.36 8.50 9.36
N SER A 41 -16.75 9.41 8.47
CA SER A 41 -16.32 9.39 7.06
C SER A 41 -14.79 9.51 6.90
N GLU A 42 -14.09 10.03 7.90
CA GLU A 42 -12.64 10.20 7.91
C GLU A 42 -11.88 8.89 8.15
N LEU A 43 -12.57 7.79 8.50
CA LEU A 43 -11.93 6.49 8.69
C LEU A 43 -11.36 5.95 7.37
N ASP A 44 -12.06 6.21 6.26
CA ASP A 44 -11.68 5.80 4.90
C ASP A 44 -10.29 6.35 4.52
N ILE A 45 -10.03 7.62 4.86
CA ILE A 45 -8.73 8.27 4.66
C ILE A 45 -7.63 7.55 5.45
N LEU A 46 -7.90 7.14 6.69
CA LEU A 46 -6.94 6.43 7.53
C LEU A 46 -6.63 5.03 6.98
N GLU A 47 -7.63 4.34 6.44
CA GLU A 47 -7.47 3.02 5.80
C GLU A 47 -6.56 3.11 4.59
N HIS A 48 -6.83 4.06 3.70
CA HIS A 48 -6.02 4.32 2.52
C HIS A 48 -4.58 4.68 2.87
N PHE A 49 -4.39 5.53 3.89
CA PHE A 49 -3.07 5.87 4.38
C PHE A 49 -2.31 4.65 4.90
N LEU A 50 -2.95 3.84 5.75
CA LEU A 50 -2.35 2.64 6.33
C LEU A 50 -2.09 1.56 5.27
N PHE A 51 -2.98 1.41 4.30
CA PHE A 51 -2.82 0.51 3.17
C PHE A 51 -1.56 0.85 2.39
N GLY A 52 -1.40 2.13 1.99
CA GLY A 52 -0.20 2.60 1.32
C GLY A 52 1.06 2.42 2.16
N PHE A 53 0.99 2.72 3.46
CA PHE A 53 2.11 2.54 4.38
C PHE A 53 2.58 1.07 4.43
N VAL A 54 1.67 0.15 4.77
CA VAL A 54 1.93 -1.29 4.96
C VAL A 54 2.41 -1.92 3.66
N LEU A 55 1.73 -1.64 2.55
CA LEU A 55 2.11 -2.18 1.25
C LEU A 55 3.51 -1.70 0.84
N SER A 56 3.83 -0.43 1.03
CA SER A 56 5.16 0.08 0.66
C SER A 56 6.28 -0.57 1.47
N GLU A 57 6.05 -0.91 2.74
CA GLU A 57 7.01 -1.65 3.57
C GLU A 57 7.23 -3.08 3.06
N CYS A 58 6.14 -3.78 2.68
CA CYS A 58 6.21 -5.09 2.03
C CYS A 58 6.98 -5.02 0.70
N VAL A 59 6.66 -4.04 -0.15
CA VAL A 59 7.32 -3.83 -1.44
C VAL A 59 8.81 -3.54 -1.26
N SER A 60 9.16 -2.66 -0.32
CA SER A 60 10.55 -2.29 -0.06
C SER A 60 11.38 -3.47 0.46
N LYS A 61 10.87 -4.25 1.41
CA LYS A 61 11.53 -5.48 1.88
C LYS A 61 11.73 -6.49 0.74
N THR A 62 10.72 -6.65 -0.10
CA THR A 62 10.79 -7.53 -1.27
C THR A 62 11.85 -7.05 -2.26
N ALA A 63 11.83 -5.77 -2.60
CA ALA A 63 12.78 -5.14 -3.52
C ALA A 63 14.23 -5.21 -3.01
N ASP A 64 14.45 -4.98 -1.71
CA ASP A 64 15.76 -5.10 -1.08
C ASP A 64 16.27 -6.54 -1.15
N SER A 65 15.41 -7.53 -0.86
CA SER A 65 15.78 -8.95 -0.92
C SER A 65 16.14 -9.43 -2.34
N MET A 66 15.52 -8.82 -3.36
CA MET A 66 15.77 -9.11 -4.77
C MET A 66 16.89 -8.24 -5.38
N GLY A 67 17.45 -7.29 -4.62
CA GLY A 67 18.43 -6.33 -5.15
C GLY A 67 17.86 -5.35 -6.18
N LEU A 68 16.53 -5.22 -6.27
CA LEU A 68 15.84 -4.40 -7.25
C LEU A 68 16.22 -2.91 -7.11
N ASN A 69 16.34 -2.43 -5.88
CA ASN A 69 16.75 -1.04 -5.59
C ASN A 69 18.13 -0.72 -6.18
N LYS A 70 19.09 -1.67 -6.12
CA LYS A 70 20.43 -1.51 -6.71
C LYS A 70 20.39 -1.54 -8.23
N MET A 71 19.53 -2.38 -8.80
CA MET A 71 19.35 -2.47 -10.25
C MET A 71 18.75 -1.17 -10.81
N VAL A 72 17.69 -0.66 -10.17
CA VAL A 72 17.04 0.60 -10.55
C VAL A 72 18.02 1.77 -10.41
N SER A 73 18.74 1.87 -9.28
CA SER A 73 19.71 2.96 -9.07
C SER A 73 20.80 2.93 -10.14
N ARG A 74 21.31 1.75 -10.51
CA ARG A 74 22.33 1.60 -11.55
C ARG A 74 21.82 2.00 -12.94
N ASN A 75 20.61 1.57 -13.31
CA ASN A 75 20.05 1.85 -14.64
C ASN A 75 19.72 3.33 -14.85
N VAL A 76 19.33 4.03 -13.78
CA VAL A 76 19.00 5.47 -13.84
C VAL A 76 20.24 6.35 -13.56
N GLY A 77 21.40 5.76 -13.24
CA GLY A 77 22.63 6.49 -12.93
C GLY A 77 22.61 7.19 -11.57
N TRP A 78 21.75 6.75 -10.64
CA TRP A 78 21.65 7.29 -9.30
C TRP A 78 22.69 6.69 -8.37
N LYS A 79 23.44 7.56 -7.69
CA LYS A 79 24.39 7.16 -6.64
C LYS A 79 23.72 6.74 -5.34
N ASP A 80 22.47 7.17 -5.12
CA ASP A 80 21.72 6.94 -3.88
C ASP A 80 20.59 5.92 -4.11
N SER A 81 20.69 4.77 -3.45
CA SER A 81 19.67 3.73 -3.49
C SER A 81 18.37 4.16 -2.81
N ARG A 82 18.37 5.24 -2.02
CA ARG A 82 17.17 5.76 -1.35
C ARG A 82 16.15 6.34 -2.32
N ARG A 83 16.60 6.99 -3.40
CA ARG A 83 15.70 7.49 -4.45
C ARG A 83 15.07 6.35 -5.23
N ALA A 84 15.86 5.30 -5.50
CA ALA A 84 15.35 4.08 -6.11
C ALA A 84 14.32 3.39 -5.22
N ASP A 85 14.57 3.29 -3.89
CA ASP A 85 13.60 2.71 -2.95
C ASP A 85 12.27 3.47 -2.93
N LEU A 86 12.28 4.81 -2.95
CA LEU A 86 11.06 5.60 -3.04
C LEU A 86 10.29 5.30 -4.34
N LEU A 87 10.99 5.30 -5.48
CA LEU A 87 10.35 4.97 -6.75
C LEU A 87 9.74 3.58 -6.72
N VAL A 88 10.47 2.58 -6.26
CA VAL A 88 10.00 1.20 -6.18
C VAL A 88 8.78 1.07 -5.27
N ARG A 89 8.77 1.77 -4.12
CA ARG A 89 7.61 1.85 -3.22
C ARG A 89 6.39 2.45 -3.91
N LEU A 90 6.54 3.59 -4.58
CA LEU A 90 5.45 4.26 -5.30
C LEU A 90 4.93 3.39 -6.45
N PHE A 91 5.81 2.80 -7.26
CA PHE A 91 5.42 1.87 -8.32
C PHE A 91 4.72 0.63 -7.75
N GLY A 92 5.20 0.07 -6.65
CA GLY A 92 4.55 -1.04 -5.98
C GLY A 92 3.17 -0.66 -5.46
N PHE A 93 3.00 0.52 -4.89
CA PHE A 93 1.70 1.03 -4.47
C PHE A 93 0.74 1.20 -5.67
N PHE A 94 1.14 1.92 -6.72
CA PHE A 94 0.25 2.16 -7.84
C PHE A 94 -0.08 0.89 -8.63
N LEU A 95 0.88 -0.02 -8.83
CA LEU A 95 0.66 -1.22 -9.63
C LEU A 95 0.04 -2.35 -8.80
N ILE A 96 0.69 -2.73 -7.69
CA ILE A 96 0.23 -3.87 -6.88
C ILE A 96 -0.92 -3.42 -5.99
N GLY A 97 -0.79 -2.26 -5.34
CA GLY A 97 -1.81 -1.74 -4.43
C GLY A 97 -3.10 -1.44 -5.15
N GLY A 98 -3.05 -0.72 -6.26
CA GLY A 98 -4.26 -0.42 -7.03
C GLY A 98 -4.93 -1.67 -7.61
N VAL A 99 -4.17 -2.66 -8.08
CA VAL A 99 -4.75 -3.95 -8.52
C VAL A 99 -5.37 -4.70 -7.36
N LEU A 100 -4.70 -4.75 -6.20
CA LEU A 100 -5.19 -5.46 -5.02
C LEU A 100 -6.44 -4.80 -4.45
N TRP A 101 -6.48 -3.47 -4.44
CA TRP A 101 -7.62 -2.71 -3.96
C TRP A 101 -8.82 -2.86 -4.89
N GLU A 102 -8.65 -2.63 -6.19
CA GLU A 102 -9.72 -2.84 -7.19
C GLU A 102 -10.24 -4.28 -7.20
N PHE A 103 -9.34 -5.25 -7.03
CA PHE A 103 -9.78 -6.64 -6.89
C PHE A 103 -10.62 -6.84 -5.62
N SER A 104 -10.21 -6.23 -4.51
CA SER A 104 -10.95 -6.30 -3.26
C SER A 104 -12.32 -5.65 -3.40
N GLU A 105 -12.42 -4.48 -4.03
CA GLU A 105 -13.68 -3.78 -4.27
C GLU A 105 -14.63 -4.50 -5.20
N ARG A 106 -14.11 -5.21 -6.21
CA ARG A 106 -14.95 -5.90 -7.19
C ARG A 106 -15.38 -7.29 -6.77
N PHE A 107 -14.57 -7.97 -5.96
CA PHE A 107 -14.78 -9.40 -5.66
C PHE A 107 -14.95 -9.70 -4.18
N VAL A 108 -14.37 -8.90 -3.29
CA VAL A 108 -14.41 -9.15 -1.85
C VAL A 108 -15.51 -8.30 -1.21
N PHE A 109 -15.46 -6.98 -1.39
CA PHE A 109 -16.41 -6.05 -0.77
C PHE A 109 -17.88 -6.29 -1.17
N PRO A 110 -18.23 -6.73 -2.40
CA PRO A 110 -19.62 -7.04 -2.74
C PRO A 110 -20.15 -8.27 -2.01
N LEU A 111 -19.29 -9.20 -1.60
CA LEU A 111 -19.69 -10.32 -0.72
C LEU A 111 -20.19 -9.82 0.64
N PHE A 112 -19.85 -8.59 0.98
CA PHE A 112 -20.24 -7.90 2.21
C PHE A 112 -21.22 -6.75 1.95
N GLY A 113 -21.78 -6.61 0.74
CA GLY A 113 -22.86 -5.66 0.45
C GLY A 113 -22.43 -4.23 0.09
N PHE A 114 -21.16 -3.99 -0.23
CA PHE A 114 -20.69 -2.70 -0.73
C PHE A 114 -20.92 -2.52 -2.23
N THR A 115 -21.20 -1.28 -2.64
CA THR A 115 -21.00 -0.81 -4.01
C THR A 115 -19.55 -0.48 -4.23
N ALA A 116 -18.95 -1.03 -5.30
CA ALA A 116 -17.58 -0.75 -5.69
C ALA A 116 -17.40 0.75 -5.99
N ASP A 117 -16.37 1.35 -5.41
CA ASP A 117 -15.95 2.72 -5.72
C ASP A 117 -14.58 2.65 -6.39
N PRO A 118 -14.44 2.88 -7.69
CA PRO A 118 -13.21 2.57 -8.40
C PRO A 118 -12.01 3.40 -7.93
N PHE A 119 -11.00 2.71 -7.39
CA PHE A 119 -9.70 3.25 -6.99
C PHE A 119 -8.97 4.05 -8.08
N PHE A 120 -9.04 3.61 -9.35
CA PHE A 120 -8.42 4.31 -10.47
C PHE A 120 -9.45 4.77 -11.49
N SER A 121 -9.91 6.00 -11.33
CA SER A 121 -10.82 6.62 -12.27
C SER A 121 -10.19 7.87 -12.90
N PHE A 122 -9.77 7.72 -14.15
CA PHE A 122 -9.32 8.83 -15.00
C PHE A 122 -10.25 9.00 -16.21
N PRO A 123 -10.62 10.23 -16.59
CA PRO A 123 -10.24 11.51 -15.97
C PRO A 123 -10.88 11.72 -14.58
N ILE A 124 -10.21 12.53 -13.73
CA ILE A 124 -10.79 12.94 -12.45
C ILE A 124 -11.93 13.92 -12.74
N THR A 125 -13.08 13.66 -12.15
CA THR A 125 -14.34 14.37 -12.25
C THR A 125 -14.89 14.59 -10.84
N LEU A 126 -15.89 15.46 -10.67
CA LEU A 126 -16.55 15.64 -9.37
C LEU A 126 -17.13 14.34 -8.82
N SER A 127 -17.51 13.39 -9.68
CA SER A 127 -18.10 12.11 -9.28
C SER A 127 -17.09 11.05 -8.83
N ASN A 128 -15.79 11.30 -8.94
CA ASN A 128 -14.75 10.32 -8.58
C ASN A 128 -13.54 10.96 -7.88
N VAL A 129 -13.73 12.18 -7.36
CA VAL A 129 -12.70 12.94 -6.66
C VAL A 129 -12.28 12.26 -5.35
N ASP A 130 -13.19 11.50 -4.73
CA ASP A 130 -12.93 10.75 -3.50
C ASP A 130 -11.92 9.63 -3.75
N GLY A 131 -12.14 8.79 -4.77
CA GLY A 131 -11.15 7.78 -5.18
C GLY A 131 -9.78 8.37 -5.55
N ALA A 132 -9.74 9.57 -6.14
CA ALA A 132 -8.47 10.26 -6.40
C ALA A 132 -7.79 10.76 -5.11
N ALA A 133 -8.56 11.22 -4.12
CA ALA A 133 -8.06 11.59 -2.81
C ALA A 133 -7.50 10.37 -2.07
N ASP A 134 -8.20 9.25 -2.12
CA ASP A 134 -7.80 7.98 -1.52
C ASP A 134 -6.48 7.44 -2.07
N VAL A 135 -6.31 7.46 -3.40
CA VAL A 135 -5.04 7.14 -4.05
C VAL A 135 -3.93 8.08 -3.60
N ALA A 136 -4.20 9.39 -3.51
CA ALA A 136 -3.21 10.37 -3.07
C ALA A 136 -2.80 10.14 -1.60
N VAL A 137 -3.75 9.81 -0.74
CA VAL A 137 -3.53 9.51 0.68
C VAL A 137 -2.74 8.21 0.85
N GLY A 138 -3.02 7.16 0.07
CA GLY A 138 -2.19 5.95 0.06
C GLY A 138 -0.78 6.18 -0.47
N ALA A 139 -0.62 7.05 -1.48
CA ALA A 139 0.69 7.48 -1.93
C ALA A 139 1.45 8.24 -0.83
N LEU A 140 0.76 9.10 -0.06
CA LEU A 140 1.34 9.76 1.12
C LEU A 140 1.78 8.74 2.17
N GLY A 141 0.98 7.70 2.45
CA GLY A 141 1.37 6.59 3.33
C GLY A 141 2.69 5.93 2.89
N SER A 142 2.85 5.71 1.58
CA SER A 142 4.08 5.16 1.00
C SER A 142 5.29 6.09 1.18
N VAL A 143 5.10 7.39 0.98
CA VAL A 143 6.14 8.42 1.20
C VAL A 143 6.53 8.51 2.67
N VAL A 144 5.57 8.49 3.59
CA VAL A 144 5.83 8.52 5.03
C VAL A 144 6.61 7.27 5.46
N ALA A 145 6.24 6.08 4.97
CA ALA A 145 7.00 4.87 5.24
C ALA A 145 8.46 4.98 4.76
N TRP A 146 8.69 5.48 3.55
CA TRP A 146 10.03 5.76 3.04
C TRP A 146 10.79 6.81 3.87
N TYR A 147 10.10 7.86 4.32
CA TYR A 147 10.70 8.91 5.13
C TYR A 147 11.15 8.36 6.49
N LEU A 148 10.29 7.56 7.14
CA LEU A 148 10.52 6.94 8.44
C LEU A 148 11.51 5.77 8.39
N LYS A 149 11.71 5.14 7.23
CA LYS A 149 12.80 4.19 7.02
C LYS A 149 14.12 4.95 7.18
N LYS A 150 14.68 4.87 8.40
CA LYS A 150 15.92 5.55 8.80
C LYS A 150 17.02 5.33 7.75
N ARG A 151 17.87 6.36 7.59
CA ARG A 151 19.21 6.26 6.99
C ARG A 151 20.10 5.34 7.86
N GLN A 152 19.74 4.06 8.00
CA GLN A 152 20.59 3.05 8.59
C GLN A 152 21.67 2.64 7.60
#